data_AF-A0AAW4UEC4-F1
#
_entry.id   AF-A0AAW4UEC4-F1
#
_cell.length_a   1.000
_cell.length_b   1.000
_cell.length_c   1.000
_cell.angle_alpha   90.00
_cell.angle_beta   90.00
_cell.angle_gamma   90.00
#
_symmetry.space_group_name_H-M   'P 1'
#
loop_
_entity.id
_entity.type
_entity.pdbx_description
1 polymer ?
#
loop_
_entity_poly.entity_id
_entity_poly.type
_entity_poly.pdbx_seq_one_letter_code
_entity_poly.pdbx_strand_id
1 'polypeptide(L)' 'MTGTALLNGLKPYIYLTYVLDELRKMGPFPKPDDLNRLLLWSDELPEGFRNKEKK' A
#
# COMPACT_ATOMS: atom_id res chain seq x y z
N MET A 1 23.01 -2.34 11.57
CA MET A 1 22.19 -2.12 10.36
C MET A 1 20.90 -2.90 10.57
N THR A 2 19.94 -2.29 11.25
CA THR A 2 18.73 -2.98 11.73
C THR A 2 17.54 -2.41 10.98
N GLY A 3 16.72 -3.31 10.45
CA GLY A 3 15.74 -3.07 9.39
C GLY A 3 14.81 -1.88 9.62
N THR A 4 14.81 -1.00 8.63
CA THR A 4 13.79 0.02 8.33
C THR A 4 12.40 -0.58 8.04
N ALA A 5 12.18 -1.88 8.26
CA ALA A 5 10.91 -2.57 8.11
C ALA A 5 10.00 -2.44 9.35
N LEU A 6 10.54 -2.07 10.52
CA LEU A 6 9.76 -1.97 11.78
C LEU A 6 9.19 -0.56 12.05
N LEU A 7 9.58 0.45 11.26
CA LEU A 7 9.39 1.86 11.62
C LEU A 7 8.00 2.46 11.33
N ASN A 8 7.02 1.70 10.83
CA ASN A 8 5.70 2.27 10.52
C ASN A 8 4.48 1.43 10.94
N GLY A 9 4.59 0.50 11.90
CA GLY A 9 3.44 -0.22 12.49
C GLY A 9 2.62 -1.08 11.53
N LEU A 10 2.94 -1.05 10.24
CA LEU A 10 2.32 -1.76 9.16
C LEU A 10 2.92 -3.14 9.06
N LYS A 11 2.15 -4.13 9.49
CA LYS A 11 2.48 -5.53 9.24
C LYS A 11 2.53 -5.70 7.71
N PRO A 12 3.68 -6.06 7.10
CA PRO A 12 3.82 -6.14 5.64
C PRO A 12 2.81 -7.10 5.00
N TYR A 13 2.41 -8.14 5.74
CA TYR A 13 1.37 -9.08 5.34
C TYR A 13 -0.01 -8.44 5.17
N ILE A 14 -0.34 -7.43 5.98
CA ILE A 14 -1.64 -6.75 5.94
C ILE A 14 -1.73 -5.86 4.69
N TYR A 15 -0.65 -5.15 4.35
CA TYR A 15 -0.58 -4.37 3.11
C TYR A 15 -0.62 -5.26 1.88
N LEU A 16 0.14 -6.36 1.89
CA LEU A 16 0.11 -7.33 0.78
C LEU A 16 -1.31 -7.88 0.55
N THR A 17 -2.01 -8.23 1.63
CA THR A 17 -3.40 -8.73 1.53
C THR A 17 -4.35 -7.67 0.97
N TYR A 18 -4.21 -6.41 1.40
CA TYR A 18 -4.98 -5.28 0.88
C TYR A 18 -4.76 -5.08 -0.62
N VAL A 19 -3.51 -5.04 -1.07
CA VAL A 19 -3.17 -4.90 -2.50
C VAL A 19 -3.77 -6.03 -3.32
N LEU A 20 -3.71 -7.28 -2.84
CA LEU A 20 -4.28 -8.42 -3.54
C LEU A 20 -5.82 -8.37 -3.63
N ASP A 21 -6.49 -7.93 -2.57
CA ASP A 21 -7.95 -7.78 -2.54
C ASP A 21 -8.42 -6.70 -3.51
N GLU A 22 -7.77 -5.53 -3.49
CA GLU A 22 -8.08 -4.43 -4.40
C GLU A 22 -7.75 -4.78 -5.85
N LEU A 23 -6.59 -5.40 -6.10
CA LEU A 23 -6.20 -5.85 -7.44
C LEU A 23 -7.22 -6.83 -8.03
N ARG A 24 -7.80 -7.70 -7.19
CA ARG A 24 -8.85 -8.64 -7.60
C ARG A 24 -10.16 -7.93 -8.01
N LYS A 25 -10.45 -6.75 -7.46
CA LYS A 25 -11.62 -5.93 -7.83
C LYS A 25 -11.42 -5.18 -9.14
N MET A 26 -10.17 -4.83 -9.48
CA MET A 26 -9.86 -4.06 -10.69
C MET A 26 -9.82 -4.90 -11.99
N GLY A 27 -9.90 -6.23 -11.88
CA GLY A 27 -9.93 -7.14 -13.02
C GLY A 27 -8.54 -7.48 -13.58
N PRO A 28 -8.45 -8.22 -14.69
CA PRO A 28 -7.20 -8.80 -15.20
C PRO A 28 -6.20 -7.77 -15.76
N PHE A 29 -6.63 -6.54 -16.01
CA PHE A 29 -5.78 -5.47 -16.54
C PHE A 29 -6.18 -4.10 -15.98
N PRO A 30 -5.82 -3.79 -14.72
CA PRO A 30 -6.07 -2.48 -14.13
C PRO A 30 -5.34 -1.39 -14.91
N LYS A 31 -5.90 -0.18 -14.95
CA LYS A 31 -5.18 0.98 -15.48
C LYS A 31 -4.05 1.37 -14.52
N PRO A 32 -2.96 1.97 -15.03
CA PRO A 32 -1.85 2.42 -14.19
C PRO A 32 -2.28 3.42 -13.12
N ASP A 33 -3.33 4.22 -13.39
CA ASP A 33 -3.91 5.16 -12.43
C ASP A 33 -4.53 4.42 -11.22
N ASP A 34 -5.34 3.39 -11.47
CA ASP A 34 -5.96 2.55 -10.42
C ASP A 34 -4.90 1.83 -9.58
N LEU A 35 -3.83 1.34 -10.21
CA LEU A 35 -2.72 0.71 -9.52
C LEU A 35 -1.94 1.72 -8.66
N ASN A 36 -1.83 2.97 -9.12
CA ASN A 36 -1.16 4.03 -8.37
C ASN A 36 -1.80 4.16 -6.99
N ARG A 37 -3.14 4.20 -6.90
CA ARG A 37 -3.92 4.34 -5.66
C ARG A 37 -3.58 3.28 -4.59
N LEU A 38 -3.06 2.12 -4.99
CA LEU A 38 -2.69 1.02 -4.09
C LEU A 38 -1.29 1.13 -3.49
N LEU A 39 -0.45 2.01 -4.02
CA LEU A 39 0.95 2.16 -3.61
C LEU A 39 1.06 2.93 -2.29
N LEU A 40 2.03 2.57 -1.45
CA LEU A 40 2.29 3.17 -0.12
C LEU A 40 2.42 4.71 -0.09
N TRP A 41 2.71 5.35 -1.23
CA TRP A 41 2.83 6.80 -1.37
C TRP A 41 1.58 7.49 -1.91
N SER A 42 0.50 6.73 -2.15
CA SER A 42 -0.73 7.27 -2.69
C SER A 42 -1.61 7.90 -1.62
N ASP A 43 -2.22 9.02 -1.99
CA ASP A 43 -3.07 9.78 -1.08
C ASP A 43 -4.36 9.02 -0.75
N GLU A 44 -4.70 7.97 -1.48
CA GLU A 44 -5.95 7.23 -1.35
C GLU A 44 -5.87 6.00 -0.44
N LEU A 45 -4.72 5.82 0.21
CA LEU A 45 -4.54 4.74 1.17
C LEU A 45 -5.30 5.01 2.48
N PRO A 46 -5.82 3.93 3.12
CA PRO A 46 -6.44 4.05 4.44
C PRO A 46 -5.46 4.60 5.47
N GLU A 47 -5.96 5.28 6.50
CA GLU A 47 -5.15 5.96 7.53
C GLU A 47 -4.09 5.06 8.18
N GLY A 48 -4.35 3.75 8.30
CA GLY A 48 -3.41 2.76 8.82
C GLY A 48 -2.26 2.37 7.88
N PHE A 49 -2.34 2.72 6.59
CA PHE A 49 -1.33 2.45 5.56
C PHE A 49 -0.51 3.68 5.16
N ARG A 50 -0.98 4.88 5.51
CA ARG A 50 -0.28 6.14 5.23
C ARG A 50 1.01 6.22 6.06
N ASN A 51 2.15 5.99 5.41
CA ASN A 51 3.44 6.35 6.00
C ASN A 51 3.50 7.88 6.15
N LYS A 52 3.71 8.37 7.37
CA LYS A 52 3.83 9.81 7.67
C LYS A 52 5.17 10.41 7.22
N GLU A 53 5.99 9.67 6.48
CA GLU A 53 7.24 10.19 5.93
C GLU A 53 6.98 10.97 4.62
N LYS A 54 6.57 12.23 4.79
CA LYS A 54 6.95 13.28 3.84
C LYS A 54 8.29 13.83 4.30
N LYS A 55 9.37 13.53 3.58
CA LYS A 55 10.62 14.29 3.68
C LYS A 55 11.06 14.69 2.29
#